data_AF-A0A0D6EQF3-F1
#
_entry.id   AF-A0A0D6EQF3-F1
#
_cell.length_a   1.000
_cell.length_b   1.000
_cell.length_c   1.000
_cell.angle_alpha   90.00
_cell.angle_beta   90.00
_cell.angle_gamma   90.00
#
_symmetry.space_group_name_H-M   'P 1'
#
loop_
_entity.id
_entity.type
_entity.pdbx_description
1 polymer ?
#
loop_
_entity_poly.entity_id
_entity_poly.type
_entity_poly.pdbx_seq_one_letter_code
_entity_poly.pdbx_strand_id
1 'polypeptide(L)'
;MYDPARVITDDVDLPAEALKWAAPDYGDRLRRRNEDQGAMDGLEWSRGRRVVFVGDSSTDAKERLDGRHDRSNVEAFCNQHSSSGAVYSTPHYHIKAHCSFPDLNLTLTSWFHYGVSPAHESEPPDAWNIPAIPTSRPNENPSPYSIEERLREVWVPDAAAAARPELIVLNSFFWDVRYFAYRARHFNHSLHLQREERALTYSELAWHRARVQVLVESVREAFPGVPVMFRLGQQRRTHRNEGNVAVYQMNQSLRALMAELRVPIFEYDDQHLSPGAPATLFGDMALYYLKRAVEGWDKCPKT
;
A
#
# COMPACT_ATOMS: atom_id res chain seq x y z
N MET A 1 3.13 -7.93 34.39
CA MET A 1 1.69 -7.72 34.12
C MET A 1 1.57 -6.44 33.32
N TYR A 2 1.04 -6.50 32.11
CA TYR A 2 0.76 -5.33 31.28
C TYR A 2 -0.62 -4.82 31.69
N ASP A 3 -0.74 -3.54 32.03
CA ASP A 3 -2.02 -2.92 32.36
C ASP A 3 -2.72 -2.48 31.06
N PRO A 4 -3.81 -3.13 30.64
CA PRO A 4 -4.50 -2.80 29.40
C PRO A 4 -5.31 -1.49 29.49
N ALA A 5 -5.31 -0.80 30.65
CA ALA A 5 -6.10 0.41 30.89
C ALA A 5 -5.27 1.70 30.98
N ARG A 6 -4.00 1.70 30.53
CA ARG A 6 -3.27 2.95 30.33
C ARG A 6 -3.83 3.66 29.10
N VAL A 7 -4.97 4.34 29.30
CA VAL A 7 -5.47 5.38 28.41
C VAL A 7 -4.31 6.33 28.22
N ILE A 8 -3.82 6.44 26.98
CA ILE A 8 -2.95 7.55 26.59
C ILE A 8 -3.83 8.79 26.78
N THR A 9 -3.67 9.45 27.92
CA THR A 9 -4.25 10.77 28.15
C THR A 9 -3.60 11.74 27.18
N ASP A 10 -4.32 12.76 26.71
CA ASP A 10 -3.80 13.78 25.79
C ASP A 10 -2.53 14.50 26.32
N ASP A 11 -2.20 14.33 27.61
CA ASP A 11 -0.99 14.83 28.29
C ASP A 11 0.22 13.86 28.21
N VAL A 12 0.45 13.18 27.09
CA VAL A 12 1.78 12.58 26.85
C VAL A 12 2.66 13.62 26.18
N ASP A 13 3.53 14.27 26.97
CA ASP A 13 4.64 15.06 26.45
C ASP A 13 5.57 14.14 25.65
N LEU A 14 5.31 14.04 24.34
CA LEU A 14 6.19 13.34 23.42
C LEU A 14 7.54 14.08 23.39
N PRO A 15 8.68 13.37 23.49
CA PRO A 15 9.98 14.01 23.49
C PRO A 15 10.13 14.90 22.25
N ALA A 16 10.44 16.19 22.44
CA ALA A 16 10.59 17.13 21.33
C ALA A 16 11.59 16.64 20.27
N GLU A 17 12.62 15.89 20.68
CA GLU A 17 13.58 15.24 19.78
C GLU A 17 12.95 14.16 18.90
N ALA A 18 11.95 13.41 19.38
CA ALA A 18 11.21 12.44 18.58
C ALA A 18 10.29 13.14 17.57
N LEU A 19 9.65 14.24 17.98
CA LEU A 19 8.75 15.01 17.13
C LEU A 19 9.46 15.70 15.95
N LYS A 20 10.77 15.99 16.06
CA LYS A 20 11.57 16.52 14.94
C LYS A 20 11.64 15.57 13.74
N TRP A 21 11.44 14.28 13.98
CA TRP A 21 11.49 13.23 12.96
C TRP A 21 10.11 12.80 12.48
N ALA A 22 9.05 13.25 13.14
CA ALA A 22 7.68 12.97 12.73
C ALA A 22 7.39 13.65 11.38
N ALA A 23 6.57 13.00 10.56
CA ALA A 23 5.99 13.68 9.41
C ALA A 23 5.18 14.88 9.90
N PRO A 24 5.27 16.04 9.22
CA PRO A 24 4.40 17.17 9.52
C PRO A 24 2.92 16.80 9.38
N ASP A 25 2.06 17.53 10.09
CA ASP A 25 0.61 17.35 10.19
C ASP A 25 -0.15 17.78 8.91
N TYR A 26 0.36 17.37 7.74
CA TYR A 26 -0.14 17.83 6.44
C TYR A 26 -1.63 17.56 6.22
N GLY A 27 -2.16 16.42 6.69
CA GLY A 27 -3.57 16.07 6.67
C GLY A 27 -4.39 17.05 7.52
N ASP A 28 -3.99 17.29 8.76
CA ASP A 28 -4.70 18.23 9.64
C ASP A 28 -4.70 19.67 9.10
N ARG A 29 -3.64 20.05 8.40
CA ARG A 29 -3.56 21.31 7.66
C ARG A 29 -4.48 21.33 6.43
N LEU A 30 -4.50 20.26 5.64
CA LEU A 30 -5.44 20.10 4.52
C LEU A 30 -6.90 20.10 4.96
N ARG A 31 -7.20 19.60 6.17
CA ARG A 31 -8.54 19.62 6.77
C ARG A 31 -8.98 21.03 7.13
N ARG A 32 -8.07 21.84 7.70
CA ARG A 32 -8.36 23.21 8.17
C ARG A 32 -8.28 24.29 7.10
N ARG A 33 -7.89 23.96 5.86
CA ARG A 33 -7.63 24.96 4.80
C ARG A 33 -8.78 25.90 4.44
N ASN A 34 -10.03 25.48 4.66
CA ASN A 34 -11.20 26.32 4.39
C ASN A 34 -11.56 27.22 5.57
N GLU A 35 -11.00 26.94 6.75
CA GLU A 35 -11.24 27.65 8.01
C GLU A 35 -10.11 28.65 8.31
N ASP A 36 -8.89 28.34 7.87
CA ASP A 36 -7.69 29.12 8.11
C ASP A 36 -6.87 29.28 6.82
N GLN A 37 -6.74 30.52 6.34
CA GLN A 37 -5.96 30.85 5.15
C GLN A 37 -4.47 30.48 5.33
N GLY A 38 -3.94 30.55 6.55
CA GLY A 38 -2.56 30.19 6.87
C GLY A 38 -2.33 28.68 6.94
N ALA A 39 -3.38 27.85 6.99
CA ALA A 39 -3.22 26.40 7.00
C ALA A 39 -2.56 25.87 5.72
N MET A 40 -2.64 26.61 4.63
CA MET A 40 -1.98 26.29 3.36
C MET A 40 -0.50 26.70 3.29
N ASP A 41 0.02 27.49 4.24
CA ASP A 41 1.38 28.06 4.20
C ASP A 41 2.47 26.98 4.28
N GLY A 42 3.09 26.62 3.17
CA GLY A 42 4.05 25.51 3.08
C GLY A 42 3.46 24.17 2.61
N LEU A 43 2.23 24.19 2.06
CA LEU A 43 1.61 23.11 1.29
C LEU A 43 1.51 23.42 -0.22
N GLU A 44 2.03 24.55 -0.68
CA GLU A 44 1.95 24.97 -2.09
C GLU A 44 2.63 23.98 -3.03
N TRP A 45 3.68 23.31 -2.55
CA TRP A 45 4.40 22.26 -3.27
C TRP A 45 3.51 21.08 -3.68
N SER A 46 2.40 20.85 -2.97
CA SER A 46 1.47 19.73 -3.21
C SER A 46 0.49 20.01 -4.34
N ARG A 47 0.44 21.24 -4.86
CA ARG A 47 -0.47 21.59 -5.96
C ARG A 47 -0.08 20.91 -7.27
N GLY A 48 -1.05 20.35 -7.96
CA GLY A 48 -0.85 19.62 -9.21
C GLY A 48 -0.14 18.28 -9.05
N ARG A 49 -0.06 17.73 -7.84
CA ARG A 49 0.74 16.54 -7.51
C ARG A 49 -0.07 15.29 -7.30
N ARG A 50 0.58 14.15 -7.45
CA ARG A 50 -0.06 12.84 -7.48
C ARG A 50 0.80 11.77 -6.83
N VAL A 51 0.16 11.01 -5.96
CA VAL A 51 0.72 9.81 -5.35
C VAL A 51 -0.08 8.61 -5.83
N VAL A 52 0.62 7.58 -6.28
CA VAL A 52 0.01 6.30 -6.65
C VAL A 52 0.52 5.22 -5.72
N PHE A 53 -0.40 4.57 -5.03
CA PHE A 53 -0.17 3.36 -4.27
C PHE A 53 -0.51 2.17 -5.16
N VAL A 54 0.47 1.37 -5.54
CA VAL A 54 0.28 0.11 -6.27
C VAL A 54 0.53 -1.02 -5.31
N GLY A 55 -0.52 -1.71 -4.90
CA GLY A 55 -0.40 -2.66 -3.81
C GLY A 55 -1.41 -3.77 -3.86
N ASP A 56 -1.12 -4.82 -3.11
CA ASP A 56 -2.08 -5.86 -2.80
C ASP A 56 -2.76 -5.55 -1.45
N SER A 57 -3.37 -6.55 -0.82
CA SER A 57 -3.91 -6.40 0.53
C SER A 57 -2.79 -6.26 1.52
N SER A 58 -2.87 -5.25 2.39
CA SER A 58 -1.93 -5.06 3.50
C SER A 58 -2.32 -5.86 4.74
N THR A 59 -3.39 -6.67 4.69
CA THR A 59 -3.94 -7.40 5.84
C THR A 59 -4.55 -8.76 5.42
N ASP A 60 -4.69 -9.69 6.35
CA ASP A 60 -5.35 -10.96 6.07
C ASP A 60 -6.88 -10.82 6.20
N ALA A 61 -7.62 -11.15 5.13
CA ALA A 61 -9.08 -11.14 5.12
C ALA A 61 -9.75 -12.02 6.20
N LYS A 62 -9.00 -12.89 6.90
CA LYS A 62 -9.52 -13.70 8.02
C LYS A 62 -9.60 -12.94 9.36
N GLU A 63 -8.91 -11.81 9.53
CA GLU A 63 -8.90 -11.08 10.82
C GLU A 63 -10.05 -10.04 11.00
N ARG A 64 -10.87 -9.73 9.97
CA ARG A 64 -12.25 -9.17 10.06
C ARG A 64 -12.88 -8.90 8.67
N LEU A 65 -14.20 -8.70 8.66
CA LEU A 65 -15.21 -8.71 7.58
C LEU A 65 -15.05 -7.74 6.39
N ASP A 66 -13.94 -7.03 6.27
CA ASP A 66 -13.66 -6.16 5.13
C ASP A 66 -12.16 -6.21 4.82
N GLY A 67 -11.80 -6.83 3.71
CA GLY A 67 -10.43 -6.79 3.18
C GLY A 67 -10.05 -5.35 2.89
N ARG A 68 -9.34 -4.71 3.83
CA ARG A 68 -8.96 -3.31 3.75
C ARG A 68 -7.55 -3.20 3.17
N HIS A 69 -7.51 -2.64 1.96
CA HIS A 69 -6.36 -2.46 1.09
C HIS A 69 -5.79 -1.04 1.23
N ASP A 70 -4.74 -0.68 0.49
CA ASP A 70 -4.37 0.74 0.27
C ASP A 70 -5.57 1.60 -0.14
N ARG A 71 -6.51 1.00 -0.88
CA ARG A 71 -7.81 1.59 -1.18
C ARG A 71 -8.52 2.12 0.06
N SER A 72 -8.55 1.35 1.15
CA SER A 72 -9.25 1.75 2.38
C SER A 72 -8.55 2.89 3.10
N ASN A 73 -7.21 2.95 3.04
CA ASN A 73 -6.47 4.09 3.55
C ASN A 73 -6.76 5.36 2.73
N VAL A 74 -6.76 5.24 1.39
CA VAL A 74 -7.16 6.34 0.49
C VAL A 74 -8.61 6.77 0.74
N GLU A 75 -9.53 5.83 0.91
CA GLU A 75 -10.94 6.09 1.20
C GLU A 75 -11.14 6.79 2.55
N ALA A 76 -10.54 6.25 3.62
CA ALA A 76 -10.64 6.82 4.96
C ALA A 76 -10.03 8.23 5.01
N PHE A 77 -8.85 8.42 4.40
CA PHE A 77 -8.25 9.73 4.25
C PHE A 77 -9.17 10.68 3.48
N CYS A 78 -9.80 10.24 2.39
CA CYS A 78 -10.71 11.09 1.63
C CYS A 78 -11.95 11.50 2.43
N ASN A 79 -12.59 10.53 3.08
CA ASN A 79 -13.78 10.77 3.88
C ASN A 79 -13.51 11.77 5.00
N GLN A 80 -12.34 11.66 5.65
CA GLN A 80 -11.89 12.60 6.68
C GLN A 80 -11.72 14.05 6.16
N HIS A 81 -11.47 14.24 4.87
CA HIS A 81 -11.25 15.54 4.24
C HIS A 81 -12.42 15.98 3.32
N SER A 82 -13.57 15.31 3.41
CA SER A 82 -14.73 15.63 2.59
C SER A 82 -15.25 17.06 2.83
N SER A 83 -15.25 17.53 4.09
CA SER A 83 -15.62 18.91 4.45
C SER A 83 -14.64 19.95 3.91
N SER A 84 -13.39 19.59 3.66
CA SER A 84 -12.40 20.46 3.05
C SER A 84 -12.38 20.37 1.52
N GLY A 85 -13.30 19.61 0.91
CA GLY A 85 -13.46 19.53 -0.55
C GLY A 85 -12.78 18.33 -1.21
N ALA A 86 -12.37 17.32 -0.43
CA ALA A 86 -11.91 16.05 -0.99
C ALA A 86 -13.06 15.30 -1.69
N VAL A 87 -12.78 14.69 -2.83
CA VAL A 87 -13.72 13.91 -3.62
C VAL A 87 -13.19 12.48 -3.77
N TYR A 88 -13.94 11.52 -3.22
CA TYR A 88 -13.65 10.10 -3.37
C TYR A 88 -14.33 9.54 -4.62
N SER A 89 -13.61 8.72 -5.39
CA SER A 89 -14.19 7.99 -6.53
C SER A 89 -13.60 6.59 -6.64
N THR A 90 -14.42 5.63 -7.05
CA THR A 90 -14.02 4.23 -7.28
C THR A 90 -14.43 3.78 -8.68
N PRO A 91 -13.66 4.14 -9.72
CA PRO A 91 -13.97 3.73 -11.09
C PRO A 91 -14.06 2.22 -11.25
N HIS A 92 -13.35 1.48 -10.40
CA HIS A 92 -13.44 0.04 -10.33
C HIS A 92 -13.35 -0.44 -8.88
N TYR A 93 -14.43 -1.01 -8.35
CA TYR A 93 -14.58 -1.37 -6.93
C TYR A 93 -13.32 -2.00 -6.31
N HIS A 94 -12.80 -3.09 -6.86
CA HIS A 94 -11.62 -3.74 -6.29
C HIS A 94 -10.28 -3.19 -6.78
N ILE A 95 -10.24 -2.63 -8.00
CA ILE A 95 -8.98 -2.36 -8.70
C ILE A 95 -8.48 -0.93 -8.51
N LYS A 96 -9.38 0.04 -8.34
CA LYS A 96 -9.02 1.45 -8.41
C LYS A 96 -9.86 2.33 -7.51
N ALA A 97 -9.19 3.18 -6.74
CA ALA A 97 -9.80 4.24 -5.98
C ALA A 97 -8.97 5.53 -6.06
N HIS A 98 -9.63 6.67 -6.03
CA HIS A 98 -8.99 7.98 -6.00
C HIS A 98 -9.56 8.81 -4.87
N CYS A 99 -8.68 9.55 -4.20
CA CYS A 99 -9.03 10.73 -3.43
C CYS A 99 -8.42 11.96 -4.09
N SER A 100 -9.27 12.88 -4.53
CA SER A 100 -8.84 14.10 -5.23
C SER A 100 -9.23 15.35 -4.46
N PHE A 101 -8.37 16.36 -4.46
CA PHE A 101 -8.64 17.72 -4.04
C PHE A 101 -8.63 18.63 -5.27
N PRO A 102 -9.80 18.92 -5.89
CA PRO A 102 -9.86 19.57 -7.20
C PRO A 102 -9.21 20.96 -7.23
N ASP A 103 -9.40 21.76 -6.19
CA ASP A 103 -8.82 23.09 -5.97
C ASP A 103 -7.28 23.09 -5.86
N LEU A 104 -6.71 21.98 -5.39
CA LEU A 104 -5.27 21.77 -5.34
C LEU A 104 -4.74 21.03 -6.56
N ASN A 105 -5.60 20.40 -7.36
CA ASN A 105 -5.22 19.40 -8.35
C ASN A 105 -4.27 18.32 -7.73
N LEU A 106 -4.56 17.93 -6.48
CA LEU A 106 -3.83 16.91 -5.74
C LEU A 106 -4.64 15.60 -5.75
N THR A 107 -4.03 14.48 -6.13
CA THR A 107 -4.71 13.18 -6.14
C THR A 107 -3.87 12.08 -5.50
N LEU A 108 -4.49 11.32 -4.59
CA LEU A 108 -3.98 10.06 -4.08
C LEU A 108 -4.77 8.92 -4.75
N THR A 109 -4.06 8.03 -5.43
CA THR A 109 -4.65 6.90 -6.15
C THR A 109 -4.21 5.59 -5.54
N SER A 110 -5.14 4.65 -5.39
CA SER A 110 -4.84 3.25 -5.11
C SER A 110 -5.12 2.40 -6.35
N TRP A 111 -4.13 1.64 -6.76
CA TRP A 111 -4.20 0.59 -7.78
C TRP A 111 -3.91 -0.76 -7.14
N PHE A 112 -4.83 -1.69 -7.35
CA PHE A 112 -4.76 -2.99 -6.70
C PHE A 112 -4.29 -4.09 -7.67
N HIS A 113 -3.48 -5.02 -7.15
CA HIS A 113 -3.15 -6.30 -7.78
C HIS A 113 -3.27 -7.48 -6.81
N TYR A 114 -3.30 -8.69 -7.37
CA TYR A 114 -3.48 -9.94 -6.65
C TYR A 114 -2.13 -10.62 -6.32
N GLY A 115 -1.17 -9.85 -5.81
CA GLY A 115 0.20 -10.33 -5.63
C GLY A 115 0.98 -10.38 -6.94
N VAL A 116 2.12 -11.10 -6.93
CA VAL A 116 3.10 -11.14 -8.03
C VAL A 116 3.05 -12.44 -8.86
N SER A 117 1.92 -13.14 -8.84
CA SER A 117 1.74 -14.38 -9.62
C SER A 117 1.86 -14.13 -11.13
N PRO A 118 2.50 -15.03 -11.89
CA PRO A 118 2.60 -14.92 -13.34
C PRO A 118 1.25 -15.20 -14.03
N ALA A 119 1.10 -14.67 -15.27
CA ALA A 119 -0.13 -14.80 -16.05
C ALA A 119 -0.54 -16.26 -16.29
N HIS A 120 0.42 -17.12 -16.66
CA HIS A 120 0.14 -18.52 -17.04
C HIS A 120 -0.46 -19.40 -15.94
N GLU A 121 -0.42 -18.99 -14.67
CA GLU A 121 -1.06 -19.70 -13.55
C GLU A 121 -2.46 -19.14 -13.22
N SER A 122 -2.81 -18.02 -13.85
CA SER A 122 -4.03 -17.25 -13.61
C SER A 122 -4.96 -17.20 -14.82
N GLU A 123 -4.54 -17.73 -15.95
CA GLU A 123 -5.25 -17.67 -17.21
C GLU A 123 -5.45 -19.07 -17.82
N PRO A 124 -6.51 -19.26 -18.65
CA PRO A 124 -6.74 -20.53 -19.34
C PRO A 124 -5.52 -20.99 -20.16
N PRO A 125 -5.30 -22.31 -20.30
CA PRO A 125 -6.20 -23.40 -19.88
C PRO A 125 -6.03 -23.87 -18.43
N ASP A 126 -5.05 -23.37 -17.67
CA ASP A 126 -4.67 -23.89 -16.34
C ASP A 126 -4.77 -22.82 -15.24
N ALA A 127 -5.88 -22.08 -15.25
CA ALA A 127 -6.15 -21.06 -14.23
C ALA A 127 -6.55 -21.72 -12.90
N TRP A 128 -5.70 -21.63 -11.88
CA TRP A 128 -5.96 -22.26 -10.57
C TRP A 128 -5.86 -21.32 -9.37
N ASN A 129 -5.38 -20.08 -9.54
CA ASN A 129 -5.17 -19.14 -8.46
C ASN A 129 -6.35 -18.15 -8.25
N ILE A 130 -6.23 -16.90 -8.67
CA ILE A 130 -7.17 -15.78 -8.46
C ILE A 130 -8.57 -16.05 -9.02
N PRO A 131 -8.73 -16.60 -10.25
CA PRO A 131 -10.08 -16.88 -10.78
C PRO A 131 -10.82 -17.96 -9.98
N ALA A 132 -10.09 -18.83 -9.27
CA ALA A 132 -10.67 -19.91 -8.47
C ALA A 132 -11.09 -19.45 -7.06
N ILE A 133 -10.80 -18.20 -6.69
CA ILE A 133 -11.17 -17.66 -5.37
C ILE A 133 -12.64 -17.23 -5.41
N PRO A 134 -13.50 -17.75 -4.51
CA PRO A 134 -14.90 -17.35 -4.45
C PRO A 134 -15.05 -15.84 -4.27
N THR A 135 -15.88 -15.21 -5.10
CA THR A 135 -16.21 -13.79 -5.00
C THR A 135 -17.58 -13.59 -4.38
N SER A 136 -17.73 -12.51 -3.64
CA SER A 136 -19.01 -12.05 -3.09
C SER A 136 -19.84 -11.26 -4.10
N ARG A 137 -19.20 -10.77 -5.17
CA ARG A 137 -19.83 -9.96 -6.22
C ARG A 137 -19.40 -10.41 -7.62
N PRO A 138 -20.26 -10.23 -8.64
CA PRO A 138 -19.85 -10.36 -10.03
C PRO A 138 -18.67 -9.42 -10.33
N ASN A 139 -17.67 -9.92 -11.05
CA ASN A 139 -16.47 -9.14 -11.45
C ASN A 139 -15.71 -8.49 -10.28
N GLU A 140 -15.77 -9.08 -9.07
CA GLU A 140 -14.97 -8.61 -7.93
C GLU A 140 -13.48 -8.78 -8.20
N ASN A 141 -13.11 -9.88 -8.88
CA ASN A 141 -11.74 -10.17 -9.27
C ASN A 141 -11.59 -10.22 -10.79
N PRO A 142 -11.64 -9.09 -11.51
CA PRO A 142 -11.50 -9.12 -12.96
C PRO A 142 -10.04 -9.29 -13.37
N SER A 143 -9.85 -9.94 -14.52
CA SER A 143 -8.59 -9.93 -15.25
C SER A 143 -8.22 -8.49 -15.68
N PRO A 144 -6.94 -8.23 -16.00
CA PRO A 144 -5.79 -9.15 -15.93
C PRO A 144 -5.35 -9.47 -14.50
N TYR A 145 -4.71 -10.62 -14.28
CA TYR A 145 -4.28 -11.06 -12.95
C TYR A 145 -2.79 -10.87 -12.70
N SER A 146 -1.97 -10.98 -13.75
CA SER A 146 -0.54 -10.73 -13.65
C SER A 146 -0.25 -9.24 -13.49
N ILE A 147 0.91 -8.95 -12.90
CA ILE A 147 1.38 -7.57 -12.73
C ILE A 147 1.69 -6.94 -14.07
N GLU A 148 2.32 -7.69 -14.97
CA GLU A 148 2.75 -7.21 -16.28
C GLU A 148 1.56 -6.75 -17.12
N GLU A 149 0.48 -7.53 -17.14
CA GLU A 149 -0.74 -7.18 -17.86
C GLU A 149 -1.52 -6.09 -17.14
N ARG A 150 -1.62 -6.10 -15.80
CA ARG A 150 -2.23 -5.00 -15.04
C ARG A 150 -1.54 -3.68 -15.29
N LEU A 151 -0.21 -3.68 -15.29
CA LEU A 151 0.59 -2.51 -15.59
C LEU A 151 0.25 -1.98 -16.98
N ARG A 152 0.27 -2.85 -18.00
CA ARG A 152 0.05 -2.50 -19.39
C ARG A 152 -1.39 -2.05 -19.69
N GLU A 153 -2.38 -2.73 -19.13
CA GLU A 153 -3.79 -2.60 -19.55
C GLU A 153 -4.62 -1.74 -18.60
N VAL A 154 -4.17 -1.55 -17.36
CA VAL A 154 -4.92 -0.81 -16.34
C VAL A 154 -4.15 0.41 -15.83
N TRP A 155 -2.92 0.22 -15.36
CA TRP A 155 -2.19 1.26 -14.61
C TRP A 155 -1.59 2.33 -15.50
N VAL A 156 -0.86 1.93 -16.55
CA VAL A 156 -0.28 2.87 -17.52
C VAL A 156 -1.37 3.68 -18.23
N PRO A 157 -2.46 3.07 -18.74
CA PRO A 157 -3.56 3.83 -19.32
C PRO A 157 -4.22 4.81 -18.34
N ASP A 158 -4.36 4.43 -17.07
CA ASP A 158 -4.94 5.32 -16.04
C ASP A 158 -4.06 6.53 -15.76
N ALA A 159 -2.75 6.32 -15.55
CA ALA A 159 -1.82 7.43 -15.38
C ALA A 159 -1.79 8.34 -16.61
N ALA A 160 -1.90 7.80 -17.82
CA ALA A 160 -1.96 8.60 -19.03
C ALA A 160 -3.23 9.45 -19.10
N ALA A 161 -4.39 8.91 -18.70
CA ALA A 161 -5.67 9.61 -18.72
C ALA A 161 -5.77 10.70 -17.65
N ALA A 162 -5.17 10.47 -16.48
CA ALA A 162 -5.25 11.42 -15.39
C ALA A 162 -4.13 12.48 -15.50
N ALA A 163 -2.89 12.06 -15.80
CA ALA A 163 -1.57 12.73 -15.72
C ALA A 163 -0.57 11.94 -14.84
N ARG A 164 0.71 12.10 -15.18
CA ARG A 164 1.84 11.34 -14.64
C ARG A 164 2.01 11.51 -13.11
N PRO A 165 2.30 10.44 -12.36
CA PRO A 165 2.56 10.53 -10.92
C PRO A 165 3.93 11.15 -10.58
N GLU A 166 4.01 11.82 -9.43
CA GLU A 166 5.27 12.29 -8.83
C GLU A 166 5.85 11.33 -7.80
N LEU A 167 5.04 10.41 -7.29
CA LEU A 167 5.47 9.37 -6.38
C LEU A 167 4.68 8.09 -6.62
N ILE A 168 5.38 6.96 -6.70
CA ILE A 168 4.78 5.63 -6.72
C ILE A 168 5.24 4.86 -5.48
N VAL A 169 4.30 4.34 -4.70
CA VAL A 169 4.57 3.46 -3.56
C VAL A 169 4.06 2.06 -3.92
N LEU A 170 4.99 1.11 -3.99
CA LEU A 170 4.72 -0.28 -4.32
C LEU A 170 4.54 -1.14 -3.07
N ASN A 171 3.74 -2.19 -3.15
CA ASN A 171 3.60 -3.20 -2.12
C ASN A 171 3.19 -4.54 -2.74
N SER A 172 3.69 -5.66 -2.23
CA SER A 172 3.19 -7.00 -2.59
C SER A 172 3.46 -7.96 -1.45
N PHE A 173 2.42 -8.50 -0.83
CA PHE A 173 2.56 -9.22 0.41
C PHE A 173 1.51 -10.30 0.68
N PHE A 174 0.29 -9.96 1.12
CA PHE A 174 -0.63 -10.95 1.67
C PHE A 174 -1.26 -11.83 0.59
N TRP A 175 -1.41 -11.32 -0.64
CA TRP A 175 -1.81 -12.16 -1.76
C TRP A 175 -0.71 -13.14 -2.15
N ASP A 176 0.56 -12.79 -1.96
CA ASP A 176 1.69 -13.69 -2.21
C ASP A 176 1.76 -14.81 -1.18
N VAL A 177 1.51 -14.51 0.10
CA VAL A 177 1.41 -15.53 1.15
C VAL A 177 0.29 -16.53 0.82
N ARG A 178 -0.87 -16.03 0.40
CA ARG A 178 -2.00 -16.87 -0.02
C ARG A 178 -1.69 -17.69 -1.26
N TYR A 179 -1.00 -17.08 -2.22
CA TYR A 179 -0.58 -17.74 -3.45
C TYR A 179 0.21 -19.02 -3.14
N PHE A 180 1.17 -18.99 -2.20
CA PHE A 180 1.93 -20.19 -1.83
C PHE A 180 1.06 -21.32 -1.26
N ALA A 181 0.09 -20.97 -0.41
CA ALA A 181 -0.85 -21.94 0.13
C ALA A 181 -1.78 -22.53 -0.96
N TYR A 182 -2.27 -21.70 -1.88
CA TYR A 182 -3.09 -22.16 -3.00
C TYR A 182 -2.30 -23.04 -3.98
N ARG A 183 -1.06 -22.65 -4.28
CA ARG A 183 -0.15 -23.44 -5.11
C ARG A 183 0.07 -24.83 -4.50
N ALA A 184 0.32 -24.88 -3.19
CA ALA A 184 0.49 -26.13 -2.47
C ALA A 184 -0.77 -27.02 -2.49
N ARG A 185 -1.98 -26.42 -2.46
CA ARG A 185 -3.23 -27.18 -2.58
C ARG A 185 -3.42 -27.73 -3.99
N HIS A 186 -3.22 -26.89 -5.01
CA HIS A 186 -3.40 -27.28 -6.41
C HIS A 186 -2.47 -28.45 -6.79
N PHE A 187 -1.19 -28.38 -6.41
CA PHE A 187 -0.21 -29.44 -6.68
C PHE A 187 -0.15 -30.54 -5.60
N ASN A 188 -1.15 -30.61 -4.71
CA ASN A 188 -1.28 -31.62 -3.66
C ASN A 188 0.00 -31.84 -2.82
N HIS A 189 0.67 -30.74 -2.45
CA HIS A 189 1.79 -30.76 -1.54
C HIS A 189 1.33 -31.06 -0.10
N SER A 190 2.27 -31.23 0.83
CA SER A 190 1.97 -31.58 2.22
C SER A 190 0.98 -30.61 2.88
N LEU A 191 0.15 -31.11 3.81
CA LEU A 191 -0.83 -30.31 4.56
C LEU A 191 -0.20 -29.13 5.31
N HIS A 192 1.08 -29.22 5.67
CA HIS A 192 1.81 -28.11 6.24
C HIS A 192 1.93 -26.96 5.24
N LEU A 193 2.38 -27.24 4.00
CA LEU A 193 2.58 -26.23 2.96
C LEU A 193 1.27 -25.56 2.49
N GLN A 194 0.14 -26.24 2.65
CA GLN A 194 -1.19 -25.74 2.29
C GLN A 194 -1.78 -24.71 3.28
N ARG A 195 -1.10 -24.43 4.39
CA ARG A 195 -1.54 -23.41 5.37
C ARG A 195 -1.15 -22.02 4.90
N GLU A 196 -2.04 -21.04 5.07
CA GLU A 196 -1.79 -19.62 4.75
C GLU A 196 -1.00 -18.90 5.85
N GLU A 197 -1.08 -19.41 7.07
CA GLU A 197 -0.33 -18.92 8.23
C GLU A 197 0.70 -19.99 8.56
N ARG A 198 1.88 -19.90 7.94
CA ARG A 198 3.06 -20.71 8.24
C ARG A 198 4.31 -19.95 7.84
N ALA A 199 5.47 -20.36 8.36
CA ALA A 199 6.74 -19.93 7.81
C ALA A 199 6.86 -20.30 6.31
N LEU A 200 7.51 -19.41 5.56
CA LEU A 200 7.85 -19.64 4.16
C LEU A 200 9.16 -20.42 4.04
N THR A 201 9.22 -21.27 3.03
CA THR A 201 10.46 -21.96 2.64
C THR A 201 11.41 -20.97 1.97
N TYR A 202 12.69 -21.32 1.92
CA TYR A 202 13.69 -20.50 1.22
C TYR A 202 13.34 -20.33 -0.28
N SER A 203 12.85 -21.38 -0.94
CA SER A 203 12.47 -21.34 -2.35
C SER A 203 11.28 -20.40 -2.62
N GLU A 204 10.30 -20.37 -1.72
CA GLU A 204 9.18 -19.42 -1.81
C GLU A 204 9.63 -17.97 -1.63
N LEU A 205 10.51 -17.72 -0.66
CA LEU A 205 11.11 -16.39 -0.48
C LEU A 205 11.96 -15.98 -1.68
N ALA A 206 12.73 -16.89 -2.26
CA ALA A 206 13.53 -16.63 -3.45
C ALA A 206 12.66 -16.33 -4.68
N TRP A 207 11.60 -17.11 -4.88
CA TRP A 207 10.61 -16.85 -5.93
C TRP A 207 9.93 -15.49 -5.74
N HIS A 208 9.52 -15.16 -4.51
CA HIS A 208 8.88 -13.88 -4.20
C HIS A 208 9.79 -12.70 -4.53
N ARG A 209 11.07 -12.77 -4.12
CA ARG A 209 12.06 -11.72 -4.47
C ARG A 209 12.19 -11.54 -5.98
N ALA A 210 12.33 -12.63 -6.73
CA ALA A 210 12.46 -12.56 -8.19
C ALA A 210 11.24 -11.90 -8.84
N ARG A 211 10.02 -12.19 -8.35
CA ARG A 211 8.79 -11.61 -8.88
C ARG A 211 8.53 -10.16 -8.44
N VAL A 212 8.91 -9.80 -7.22
CA VAL A 212 8.90 -8.40 -6.77
C VAL A 212 9.94 -7.56 -7.51
N GLN A 213 11.10 -8.13 -7.84
CA GLN A 213 12.07 -7.46 -8.70
C GLN A 213 11.45 -7.10 -10.05
N VAL A 214 10.74 -8.04 -10.69
CA VAL A 214 10.01 -7.77 -11.93
C VAL A 214 8.99 -6.65 -11.75
N LEU A 215 8.18 -6.65 -10.68
CA LEU A 215 7.24 -5.56 -10.38
C LEU A 215 7.96 -4.19 -10.32
N VAL A 216 9.05 -4.10 -9.55
CA VAL A 216 9.80 -2.84 -9.39
C VAL A 216 10.40 -2.37 -10.71
N GLU A 217 11.01 -3.28 -11.47
CA GLU A 217 11.66 -2.97 -12.75
C GLU A 217 10.64 -2.55 -13.80
N SER A 218 9.53 -3.27 -13.94
CA SER A 218 8.46 -2.93 -14.88
C SER A 218 7.82 -1.57 -14.56
N VAL A 219 7.61 -1.25 -13.28
CA VAL A 219 7.11 0.08 -12.88
C VAL A 219 8.12 1.18 -13.21
N ARG A 220 9.41 0.96 -12.94
CA ARG A 220 10.46 1.93 -13.28
C ARG A 220 10.57 2.17 -14.79
N GLU A 221 10.41 1.12 -15.59
CA GLU A 221 10.39 1.20 -17.05
C GLU A 221 9.16 1.97 -17.55
N ALA A 222 7.98 1.68 -17.00
CA ALA A 222 6.74 2.34 -17.40
C ALA A 222 6.65 3.82 -16.96
N PHE A 223 7.32 4.19 -15.86
CA PHE A 223 7.30 5.53 -15.29
C PHE A 223 8.71 6.11 -15.11
N PRO A 224 9.46 6.32 -16.22
CA PRO A 224 10.89 6.61 -16.17
C PRO A 224 11.18 7.95 -15.48
N GLY A 225 11.88 7.91 -14.34
CA GLY A 225 12.23 9.08 -13.54
C GLY A 225 11.20 9.48 -12.48
N VAL A 226 10.11 8.72 -12.33
CA VAL A 226 9.23 8.86 -11.15
C VAL A 226 9.89 8.14 -9.97
N PRO A 227 10.07 8.80 -8.80
CA PRO A 227 10.51 8.13 -7.58
C PRO A 227 9.59 6.96 -7.20
N VAL A 228 10.21 5.80 -6.98
CA VAL A 228 9.53 4.57 -6.54
C VAL A 228 9.99 4.25 -5.12
N MET A 229 9.03 3.98 -4.25
CA MET A 229 9.25 3.45 -2.91
C MET A 229 8.60 2.07 -2.77
N PHE A 230 8.99 1.32 -1.75
CA PHE A 230 8.35 0.04 -1.44
C PHE A 230 7.87 0.00 0.01
N ARG A 231 6.60 -0.30 0.22
CA ARG A 231 6.00 -0.52 1.53
C ARG A 231 6.09 -2.00 1.90
N LEU A 232 6.49 -2.27 3.13
CA LEU A 232 6.57 -3.62 3.69
C LEU A 232 5.21 -4.12 4.21
N GLY A 233 5.11 -5.42 4.44
CA GLY A 233 3.91 -6.03 5.03
C GLY A 233 3.77 -5.66 6.51
N GLN A 234 2.53 -5.46 6.94
CA GLN A 234 2.23 -5.15 8.34
C GLN A 234 2.17 -6.43 9.18
N GLN A 235 2.53 -6.35 10.45
CA GLN A 235 2.32 -7.46 11.38
C GLN A 235 0.83 -7.68 11.60
N ARG A 236 0.42 -8.94 11.66
CA ARG A 236 -0.94 -9.34 12.04
C ARG A 236 -1.16 -9.03 13.50
N ARG A 237 -2.42 -8.79 13.87
CA ARG A 237 -2.80 -8.50 15.26
C ARG A 237 -2.46 -9.67 16.18
N THR A 238 -2.50 -10.89 15.64
CA THR A 238 -2.20 -12.11 16.40
C THR A 238 -1.05 -12.88 15.76
N HIS A 239 -0.29 -13.60 16.60
CA HIS A 239 0.73 -14.55 16.14
C HIS A 239 0.15 -15.97 15.92
N ARG A 240 -1.12 -16.07 15.56
CA ARG A 240 -1.76 -17.37 15.36
C ARG A 240 -1.05 -18.11 14.22
N ASN A 241 -0.81 -19.40 14.42
CA ASN A 241 -0.17 -20.29 13.44
C ASN A 241 1.12 -19.70 12.82
N GLU A 242 1.95 -19.03 13.63
CA GLU A 242 3.21 -18.44 13.14
C GLU A 242 3.01 -17.37 12.05
N GLY A 243 1.82 -16.77 11.94
CA GLY A 243 1.51 -15.80 10.88
C GLY A 243 2.48 -14.63 10.80
N ASN A 244 2.99 -14.12 11.94
CA ASN A 244 4.01 -13.06 11.92
C ASN A 244 5.43 -13.58 11.62
N VAL A 245 5.70 -14.89 11.67
CA VAL A 245 6.97 -15.44 11.18
C VAL A 245 7.06 -15.26 9.67
N ALA A 246 6.00 -15.61 8.94
CA ALA A 246 5.91 -15.37 7.49
C ALA A 246 6.09 -13.88 7.17
N VAL A 247 5.41 -13.02 7.94
CA VAL A 247 5.51 -11.57 7.77
C VAL A 247 6.96 -11.10 7.96
N TYR A 248 7.60 -11.54 9.04
CA TYR A 248 8.99 -11.20 9.32
C TYR A 248 9.92 -11.68 8.21
N GLN A 249 9.80 -12.95 7.78
CA GLN A 249 10.64 -13.53 6.73
C GLN A 249 10.53 -12.76 5.41
N MET A 250 9.31 -12.43 4.97
CA MET A 250 9.09 -11.64 3.77
C MET A 250 9.62 -10.22 3.93
N ASN A 251 9.36 -9.56 5.06
CA ASN A 251 9.86 -8.19 5.29
C ASN A 251 11.39 -8.12 5.28
N GLN A 252 12.10 -9.06 5.91
CA GLN A 252 13.56 -9.09 5.86
C GLN A 252 14.07 -9.39 4.43
N SER A 253 13.43 -10.33 3.75
CA SER A 253 13.71 -10.66 2.35
C SER A 253 13.52 -9.46 1.41
N LEU A 254 12.46 -8.67 1.62
CA LEU A 254 12.16 -7.47 0.85
C LEU A 254 13.09 -6.31 1.21
N ARG A 255 13.44 -6.11 2.48
CA ARG A 255 14.44 -5.09 2.87
C ARG A 255 15.79 -5.34 2.18
N ALA A 256 16.23 -6.60 2.13
CA ALA A 256 17.44 -6.97 1.40
C ALA A 256 17.34 -6.67 -0.10
N LEU A 257 16.24 -7.07 -0.74
CA LEU A 257 16.02 -6.80 -2.17
C LEU A 257 15.91 -5.29 -2.47
N MET A 258 15.18 -4.54 -1.66
CA MET A 258 15.00 -3.10 -1.88
C MET A 258 16.32 -2.34 -1.70
N ALA A 259 17.18 -2.77 -0.77
CA ALA A 259 18.53 -2.23 -0.65
C ALA A 259 19.37 -2.50 -1.92
N GLU A 260 19.30 -3.71 -2.47
CA GLU A 260 19.98 -4.08 -3.73
C GLU A 260 19.47 -3.25 -4.91
N LEU A 261 18.15 -3.10 -5.03
CA LEU A 261 17.49 -2.31 -6.09
C LEU A 261 17.56 -0.80 -5.86
N ARG A 262 18.14 -0.33 -4.75
CA ARG A 262 18.17 1.07 -4.31
C ARG A 262 16.78 1.70 -4.31
N VAL A 263 15.80 0.97 -3.79
CA VAL A 263 14.43 1.44 -3.57
C VAL A 263 14.27 1.78 -2.09
N PRO A 264 13.95 3.02 -1.72
CA PRO A 264 13.69 3.37 -0.33
C PRO A 264 12.41 2.68 0.18
N ILE A 265 12.41 2.35 1.47
CA ILE A 265 11.23 1.79 2.14
C ILE A 265 10.28 2.92 2.53
N PHE A 266 8.99 2.76 2.20
CA PHE A 266 7.93 3.59 2.75
C PHE A 266 7.60 3.08 4.15
N GLU A 267 8.15 3.74 5.17
CA GLU A 267 7.96 3.34 6.56
C GLU A 267 6.69 3.97 7.14
N TYR A 268 5.73 3.12 7.47
CA TYR A 268 4.48 3.47 8.15
C TYR A 268 3.99 2.22 8.88
N ASP A 269 3.82 2.32 10.20
CA ASP A 269 3.41 1.22 11.06
C ASP A 269 2.11 1.57 11.77
N ASP A 270 0.96 1.39 11.09
CA ASP A 270 -0.30 1.30 11.82
C ASP A 270 -1.33 0.40 11.14
N GLN A 271 -2.04 -0.32 11.99
CA GLN A 271 -3.01 -1.36 11.72
C GLN A 271 -4.40 -0.76 11.51
N HIS A 272 -5.02 -1.07 10.37
CA HIS A 272 -6.49 -1.05 10.16
C HIS A 272 -7.25 0.21 10.59
N LEU A 273 -7.64 1.04 9.63
CA LEU A 273 -8.11 2.38 9.96
C LEU A 273 -9.61 2.53 9.73
N SER A 274 -10.31 2.71 10.85
CA SER A 274 -11.47 3.59 10.87
C SER A 274 -10.99 5.04 10.68
N PRO A 275 -11.84 5.96 10.20
CA PRO A 275 -11.50 7.39 10.18
C PRO A 275 -10.92 7.85 11.53
N GLY A 276 -9.86 8.65 11.52
CA GLY A 276 -9.19 9.09 12.74
C GLY A 276 -7.66 9.14 12.64
N ALA A 277 -6.97 8.98 13.78
CA ALA A 277 -5.54 9.25 13.91
C ALA A 277 -4.68 8.56 12.84
N PRO A 278 -4.90 7.29 12.47
CA PRO A 278 -3.94 6.71 11.54
C PRO A 278 -4.32 6.83 10.06
N ALA A 279 -5.58 7.17 9.73
CA ALA A 279 -5.89 7.68 8.38
C ALA A 279 -5.17 9.03 8.14
N THR A 280 -5.04 9.82 9.21
CA THR A 280 -4.23 11.05 9.23
C THR A 280 -2.76 10.71 9.02
N LEU A 281 -2.20 9.77 9.80
CA LEU A 281 -0.80 9.36 9.64
C LEU A 281 -0.49 8.80 8.24
N PHE A 282 -1.38 8.01 7.64
CA PHE A 282 -1.22 7.56 6.25
C PHE A 282 -1.12 8.75 5.28
N GLY A 283 -2.03 9.72 5.41
CA GLY A 283 -2.03 10.94 4.61
C GLY A 283 -0.76 11.78 4.82
N ASP A 284 -0.35 11.96 6.07
CA ASP A 284 0.86 12.71 6.44
C ASP A 284 2.11 12.06 5.86
N MET A 285 2.24 10.74 5.96
CA MET A 285 3.37 10.02 5.36
C MET A 285 3.34 10.09 3.83
N ALA A 286 2.16 9.96 3.21
CA ALA A 286 2.02 10.11 1.77
C ALA A 286 2.49 11.49 1.28
N LEU A 287 2.07 12.55 1.98
CA LEU A 287 2.43 13.94 1.65
C LEU A 287 3.89 14.24 2.00
N TYR A 288 4.40 13.71 3.11
CA TYR A 288 5.79 13.82 3.49
C TYR A 288 6.72 13.26 2.41
N TYR A 289 6.48 12.02 1.95
CA TYR A 289 7.29 11.43 0.89
C TYR A 289 7.06 12.09 -0.48
N LEU A 290 5.85 12.57 -0.76
CA LEU A 290 5.59 13.35 -1.98
C LEU A 290 6.41 14.64 -2.00
N LYS A 291 6.50 15.35 -0.88
CA LYS A 291 7.34 16.54 -0.75
C LYS A 291 8.80 16.22 -1.05
N ARG A 292 9.34 15.14 -0.47
CA ARG A 292 10.71 14.67 -0.73
C ARG A 292 10.93 14.33 -2.20
N ALA A 293 9.95 13.69 -2.84
CA ALA A 293 10.00 13.35 -4.25
C ALA A 293 10.04 14.60 -5.16
N VAL A 294 9.28 15.64 -4.80
CA VAL A 294 9.17 16.89 -5.59
C VAL A 294 10.34 17.85 -5.36
N GLU A 295 10.76 18.05 -4.11
CA GLU A 295 11.78 19.04 -3.76
C GLU A 295 13.22 18.48 -3.84
N GLY A 296 13.34 17.16 -3.74
CA GLY A 296 14.59 16.41 -3.75
C GLY A 296 14.87 15.76 -2.39
N TRP A 297 15.25 14.48 -2.42
CA TRP A 297 15.47 13.66 -1.23
C TRP A 297 16.53 14.20 -0.26
N ASP A 298 17.51 14.95 -0.77
CA ASP A 298 18.60 15.54 0.01
C ASP A 298 18.24 16.90 0.64
N LYS A 299 17.15 17.54 0.19
CA LYS A 299 16.73 18.87 0.67
C LYS A 299 15.77 18.79 1.84
N CYS A 300 15.23 17.61 2.12
CA CYS A 300 14.39 17.38 3.29
C CYS A 300 15.24 16.82 4.44
N PRO A 301 14.95 17.18 5.71
CA PRO A 301 15.65 16.62 6.87
C PRO A 301 15.71 15.08 6.77
N LYS A 302 16.90 14.51 6.97
CA LYS A 302 17.07 13.05 7.01
C LYS A 302 16.52 12.53 8.34
N THR A 303 15.39 11.84 8.30
CA THR A 303 14.85 11.06 9.44
C THR A 303 15.76 9.91 9.80
#